data_AF-A0A957AAU7-F1
#
_entry.id   AF-A0A957AAU7-F1
#
_cell.length_a   1.000
_cell.length_b   1.000
_cell.length_c   1.000
_cell.angle_alpha   90.00
_cell.angle_beta   90.00
_cell.angle_gamma   90.00
#
_symmetry.space_group_name_H-M   'P 1'
#
loop_
_entity.id
_entity.type
_entity.pdbx_description
1 polymer ?
#
loop_
_entity_poly.entity_id
_entity_poly.type
_entity_poly.pdbx_seq_one_letter_code
_entity_poly.pdbx_strand_id
1 'polypeptide(L)'
;EGTAATAGPFQTILFTDLESSTALTQRLGDEAAQEVLRGHNAAVRTSLEAHGGREVKHTGDGIMAAFPSAVRAVEAALQVQKELAGGEVRVRIGLNAGEPISEDDDLFGTAVQLAARICDRAEPGQVLVSRVVADLCAGKRLQFSHHSDATLKGFAEPVALYEVGS
;
A
#
# COMPACT_ATOMS: atom_id res chain seq x y z
N GLU A 1 -22.81 -22.55 -11.50
CA GLU A 1 -21.51 -23.14 -11.90
C GLU A 1 -20.44 -22.26 -11.30
N GLY A 2 -19.57 -22.80 -10.44
CA GLY A 2 -18.54 -22.03 -9.76
C GLY A 2 -17.35 -21.84 -10.69
N THR A 3 -17.07 -20.60 -11.09
CA THR A 3 -15.84 -20.24 -11.79
C THR A 3 -14.68 -20.62 -10.90
N ALA A 4 -13.84 -21.58 -11.32
CA ALA A 4 -12.66 -21.94 -10.54
C ALA A 4 -11.74 -20.71 -10.44
N ALA A 5 -11.44 -20.27 -9.22
CA ALA A 5 -10.48 -19.22 -8.96
C ALA A 5 -9.13 -19.59 -9.58
N THR A 6 -8.75 -18.89 -10.65
CA THR A 6 -7.45 -19.05 -11.29
C THR A 6 -6.48 -18.01 -10.74
N ALA A 7 -5.19 -18.33 -10.70
CA ALA A 7 -4.17 -17.34 -10.37
C ALA A 7 -4.29 -16.18 -11.36
N GLY A 8 -4.54 -14.98 -10.85
CA GLY A 8 -4.63 -13.77 -11.64
C GLY A 8 -3.25 -13.38 -12.20
N PRO A 9 -3.21 -12.40 -13.12
CA PRO A 9 -1.95 -11.91 -13.65
C PRO A 9 -1.07 -11.37 -12.53
N PHE A 10 0.24 -11.32 -12.79
CA PHE A 10 1.18 -10.65 -11.89
C PHE A 10 0.75 -9.20 -11.63
N GLN A 11 0.69 -8.82 -10.36
CA GLN A 11 0.32 -7.47 -9.89
C GLN A 11 1.24 -7.05 -8.74
N THR A 12 1.49 -5.75 -8.65
CA THR A 12 2.00 -5.10 -7.44
C THR A 12 0.82 -4.55 -6.66
N ILE A 13 0.69 -4.99 -5.41
CA ILE A 13 -0.38 -4.60 -4.50
C ILE A 13 0.16 -3.54 -3.55
N LEU A 14 -0.58 -2.45 -3.42
CA LEU A 14 -0.31 -1.34 -2.53
C LEU A 14 -1.45 -1.25 -1.51
N PHE A 15 -1.09 -1.14 -0.23
CA PHE A 15 -2.01 -0.74 0.83
C PHE A 15 -1.57 0.60 1.38
N THR A 16 -2.54 1.49 1.59
CA THR A 16 -2.38 2.67 2.44
C THR A 16 -3.16 2.47 3.71
N ASP A 17 -2.72 3.11 4.78
CA ASP A 17 -3.50 3.25 5.99
C ASP A 17 -3.20 4.59 6.68
N LEU A 18 -4.22 5.18 7.30
CA LEU A 18 -4.12 6.47 7.98
C LEU A 18 -3.69 6.27 9.43
N GLU A 19 -2.78 7.11 9.91
CA GLU A 19 -2.39 7.10 11.32
C GLU A 19 -3.59 7.36 12.24
N SER A 20 -3.92 6.36 13.07
CA SER A 20 -4.83 6.50 14.22
C SER A 20 -6.13 7.27 13.91
N SER A 21 -6.87 6.90 12.87
CA SER A 21 -8.14 7.55 12.49
C SER A 21 -9.12 7.69 13.64
N THR A 22 -9.17 6.72 14.57
CA THR A 22 -9.99 6.81 15.78
C THR A 22 -9.56 7.96 16.71
N ALA A 23 -8.25 8.16 16.90
CA ALA A 23 -7.73 9.27 17.69
C ALA A 23 -7.94 10.61 16.98
N LEU A 24 -7.85 10.63 15.65
CA LEU A 24 -8.18 11.78 14.83
C LEU A 24 -9.64 12.21 15.04
N THR A 25 -10.58 11.26 14.96
CA THR A 25 -12.01 11.51 15.20
C THR A 25 -12.27 12.00 16.61
N GLN A 26 -11.65 11.42 17.64
CA GLN A 26 -11.80 11.90 19.02
C GLN A 26 -11.27 13.33 19.21
N ARG A 27 -10.20 13.70 18.49
CA ARG A 27 -9.57 15.02 18.58
C ARG A 27 -10.33 16.10 17.79
N LEU A 28 -10.79 15.77 16.59
CA LEU A 28 -11.34 16.74 15.63
C LEU A 28 -12.88 16.70 15.52
N GLY A 29 -13.51 15.62 15.98
CA GLY A 29 -14.91 15.32 15.69
C GLY A 29 -15.10 14.64 14.33
N ASP A 30 -16.29 14.08 14.13
CA ASP A 30 -16.60 13.23 12.97
C ASP A 30 -16.48 13.98 11.63
N GLU A 31 -16.98 15.21 11.54
CA GLU A 31 -16.99 15.97 10.27
C GLU A 31 -15.59 16.31 9.79
N ALA A 32 -14.75 16.85 10.67
CA ALA A 32 -13.38 17.22 10.32
C ALA A 32 -12.50 15.98 10.04
N ALA A 33 -12.68 14.88 10.78
CA ALA A 33 -11.99 13.62 10.48
C ALA A 33 -12.42 13.05 9.10
N GLN A 34 -13.70 13.19 8.74
CA GLN A 34 -14.17 12.82 7.40
C GLN A 34 -13.56 13.70 6.29
N GLU A 35 -13.35 14.98 6.51
CA GLU A 35 -12.67 15.85 5.54
C GLU A 35 -11.22 15.43 5.33
N VAL A 36 -10.50 15.08 6.40
CA VAL A 36 -9.13 14.55 6.32
C VAL A 36 -9.08 13.23 5.54
N LEU A 37 -10.02 12.32 5.80
CA LEU A 37 -10.11 11.06 5.05
C LEU A 37 -10.38 11.30 3.55
N ARG A 38 -11.21 12.30 3.21
CA ARG A 38 -11.43 12.69 1.81
C ARG A 38 -10.15 13.21 1.16
N GLY A 39 -9.36 14.02 1.87
CA GLY A 39 -8.05 14.48 1.41
C GLY A 39 -7.09 13.32 1.13
N HIS A 40 -7.02 12.35 2.05
CA HIS A 40 -6.26 11.11 1.84
C HIS A 40 -6.69 10.38 0.56
N ASN A 41 -7.99 10.10 0.43
CA ASN A 41 -8.54 9.36 -0.71
C ASN A 41 -8.28 10.09 -2.04
N ALA A 42 -8.35 11.43 -2.04
CA ALA A 42 -8.07 12.23 -3.22
C ALA A 42 -6.59 12.15 -3.64
N ALA A 43 -5.66 12.20 -2.68
CA ALA A 43 -4.22 12.06 -2.95
C ALA A 43 -3.90 10.68 -3.55
N VAL A 44 -4.46 9.62 -2.95
CA VAL A 44 -4.28 8.26 -3.46
C VAL A 44 -4.84 8.13 -4.88
N ARG A 45 -6.07 8.59 -5.15
CA ARG A 45 -6.69 8.51 -6.48
C ARG A 45 -5.92 9.31 -7.53
N THR A 46 -5.48 10.52 -7.20
CA THR A 46 -4.64 11.35 -8.09
C THR A 46 -3.36 10.60 -8.48
N SER A 47 -2.72 9.97 -7.49
CA SER A 47 -1.52 9.17 -7.73
C SER A 47 -1.82 7.90 -8.54
N LEU A 48 -2.95 7.23 -8.32
CA LEU A 48 -3.35 6.07 -9.12
C LEU A 48 -3.55 6.43 -10.59
N GLU A 49 -4.23 7.54 -10.87
CA GLU A 49 -4.43 8.04 -12.23
C GLU A 49 -3.11 8.37 -12.92
N ALA A 50 -2.19 9.07 -12.23
CA ALA A 50 -0.89 9.44 -12.78
C ALA A 50 0.00 8.21 -13.07
N HIS A 51 -0.07 7.19 -12.22
CA HIS A 51 0.82 6.03 -12.27
C HIS A 51 0.14 4.75 -12.79
N GLY A 52 -1.06 4.86 -13.34
CA GLY A 52 -1.78 3.74 -13.97
C GLY A 52 -2.08 2.60 -13.01
N GLY A 53 -2.38 2.94 -11.76
CA GLY A 53 -2.91 2.03 -10.77
C GLY A 53 -4.43 1.97 -10.82
N ARG A 54 -5.00 0.95 -10.21
CA ARG A 54 -6.44 0.79 -10.01
C ARG A 54 -6.75 0.66 -8.53
N GLU A 55 -7.70 1.46 -8.05
CA GLU A 55 -8.31 1.26 -6.74
C GLU A 55 -9.09 -0.06 -6.75
N VAL A 56 -8.78 -0.95 -5.81
CA VAL A 56 -9.48 -2.23 -5.66
C VAL A 56 -10.64 -2.05 -4.68
N LYS A 57 -10.35 -1.56 -3.47
CA LYS A 57 -11.36 -1.29 -2.44
C LYS A 57 -10.80 -0.44 -1.30
N HIS A 58 -11.72 0.08 -0.48
CA HIS A 58 -11.40 0.63 0.83
C HIS A 58 -11.19 -0.49 1.88
N THR A 59 -10.33 -0.22 2.85
CA THR A 59 -10.04 -1.13 3.99
C THR A 59 -10.44 -0.51 5.33
N GLY A 60 -11.34 0.46 5.31
CA GLY A 60 -11.65 1.36 6.43
C GLY A 60 -11.23 2.77 6.07
N ASP A 61 -10.20 3.24 6.75
CA ASP A 61 -9.48 4.50 6.52
C ASP A 61 -8.32 4.37 5.51
N GLY A 62 -8.00 3.14 5.10
CA GLY A 62 -7.03 2.84 4.05
C GLY A 62 -7.62 2.52 2.68
N ILE A 63 -6.73 2.40 1.69
CA ILE A 63 -7.04 1.97 0.33
C ILE A 63 -6.15 0.79 -0.05
N MET A 64 -6.76 -0.21 -0.68
CA MET A 64 -6.07 -1.25 -1.43
C MET A 64 -6.08 -0.89 -2.92
N ALA A 65 -4.90 -0.88 -3.53
CA ALA A 65 -4.72 -0.64 -4.95
C ALA A 65 -3.81 -1.69 -5.61
N ALA A 66 -3.91 -1.81 -6.93
CA ALA A 66 -3.11 -2.72 -7.73
C ALA A 66 -2.50 -2.02 -8.95
N PHE A 67 -1.29 -2.44 -9.30
CA PHE A 67 -0.52 -1.93 -10.43
C PHE A 67 0.11 -3.07 -11.22
N PRO A 68 0.15 -2.99 -12.56
CA PRO A 68 0.89 -3.96 -13.36
C PRO A 68 2.43 -3.77 -13.28
N SER A 69 2.91 -2.73 -12.60
CA SER A 69 4.34 -2.37 -12.53
C SER A 69 4.76 -1.99 -11.12
N ALA A 70 5.81 -2.65 -10.61
CA ALA A 70 6.39 -2.35 -9.30
C ALA A 70 6.95 -0.92 -9.22
N VAL A 71 7.63 -0.46 -10.28
CA VAL A 71 8.20 0.89 -10.34
C VAL A 71 7.11 1.95 -10.21
N ARG A 72 6.03 1.82 -10.99
CA ARG A 72 4.91 2.77 -10.97
C ARG A 72 4.18 2.75 -9.62
N ALA A 73 4.06 1.58 -8.99
CA ALA A 73 3.46 1.47 -7.67
C ALA A 73 4.30 2.19 -6.60
N VAL A 74 5.63 2.06 -6.65
CA VAL A 74 6.54 2.75 -5.73
C VAL A 74 6.55 4.26 -5.99
N GLU A 75 6.59 4.70 -7.25
CA GLU A 75 6.47 6.12 -7.61
C GLU A 75 5.14 6.72 -7.11
N ALA A 76 4.05 5.96 -7.24
CA ALA A 76 2.76 6.35 -6.69
C ALA A 76 2.80 6.50 -5.16
N ALA A 77 3.37 5.52 -4.46
CA ALA A 77 3.51 5.57 -3.01
C ALA A 77 4.28 6.82 -2.54
N LEU A 78 5.40 7.14 -3.21
CA LEU A 78 6.19 8.33 -2.92
C LEU A 78 5.43 9.63 -3.23
N GLN A 79 4.64 9.67 -4.30
CA GLN A 79 3.78 10.80 -4.61
C GLN A 79 2.72 11.02 -3.53
N VAL A 80 2.04 9.97 -3.07
CA VAL A 80 1.06 10.05 -1.98
C VAL A 80 1.71 10.60 -0.71
N GLN A 81 2.90 10.10 -0.32
CA GLN A 81 3.62 10.63 0.84
C GLN A 81 3.94 12.13 0.67
N LYS A 82 4.37 12.54 -0.52
CA LYS A 82 4.69 13.94 -0.82
C LYS A 82 3.47 14.84 -0.78
N GLU A 83 2.33 14.40 -1.32
CA GLU A 83 1.10 15.20 -1.33
C GLU A 83 0.51 15.40 0.07
N LEU A 84 0.70 14.42 0.96
CA LEU A 84 0.24 14.49 2.35
C LEU A 84 1.30 15.04 3.31
N ALA A 85 2.52 15.32 2.82
CA ALA A 85 3.60 15.83 3.64
C ALA A 85 3.24 17.20 4.26
N GLY A 86 3.35 17.30 5.59
CA GLY A 86 3.03 18.52 6.32
C GLY A 86 1.53 18.76 6.57
N GLY A 87 0.67 17.81 6.15
CA GLY A 87 -0.75 17.82 6.50
C GLY A 87 -1.02 17.38 7.94
N GLU A 88 -2.30 17.32 8.32
CA GLU A 88 -2.75 16.88 9.65
C GLU A 88 -2.55 15.37 9.90
N VAL A 89 -2.34 14.59 8.83
CA VAL A 89 -2.18 13.14 8.90
C VAL A 89 -1.02 12.68 8.07
N ARG A 90 -0.40 11.60 8.55
CA ARG A 90 0.58 10.84 7.82
C ARG A 90 0.01 9.47 7.48
N VAL A 91 0.45 8.92 6.37
CA VAL A 91 0.01 7.61 5.91
C VAL A 91 1.15 6.63 5.99
N ARG A 92 0.82 5.40 6.35
CA ARG A 92 1.74 4.27 6.21
C ARG A 92 1.40 3.54 4.93
N ILE A 93 2.41 3.09 4.19
CA ILE A 93 2.21 2.43 2.90
C ILE A 93 3.04 1.14 2.87
N GLY A 94 2.39 0.04 2.46
CA GLY A 94 3.03 -1.25 2.25
C GLY A 94 2.83 -1.78 0.84
N LEU A 95 3.90 -2.31 0.24
CA LEU A 95 3.83 -2.92 -1.09
C LEU A 95 4.39 -4.36 -1.12
N ASN A 96 3.71 -5.21 -1.86
CA ASN A 96 4.21 -6.52 -2.28
C ASN A 96 3.80 -6.81 -3.73
N ALA A 97 4.48 -7.73 -4.41
CA ALA A 97 4.09 -8.16 -5.74
C ALA A 97 3.99 -9.69 -5.86
N GLY A 98 3.17 -10.17 -6.77
CA GLY A 98 2.92 -11.59 -7.01
C GLY A 98 1.70 -11.82 -7.88
N GLU A 99 1.17 -13.03 -7.87
CA GLU A 99 -0.01 -13.45 -8.66
C GLU A 99 -1.21 -13.62 -7.71
N PRO A 100 -1.97 -12.55 -7.40
CA PRO A 100 -3.17 -12.65 -6.57
C PRO A 100 -4.26 -13.43 -7.29
N ILE A 101 -5.19 -14.00 -6.54
CA ILE A 101 -6.45 -14.53 -7.10
C ILE A 101 -7.34 -13.33 -7.43
N SER A 102 -7.90 -13.29 -8.63
CA SER A 102 -8.82 -12.23 -9.05
C SER A 102 -10.24 -12.78 -9.14
N GLU A 103 -11.18 -12.15 -8.45
CA GLU A 103 -12.60 -12.54 -8.40
C GLU A 103 -13.44 -11.28 -8.17
N ASP A 104 -14.48 -11.08 -8.99
CA ASP A 104 -15.44 -9.96 -8.88
C ASP A 104 -14.79 -8.57 -8.65
N ASP A 105 -13.80 -8.23 -9.48
CA ASP A 105 -12.99 -7.00 -9.43
C ASP A 105 -12.12 -6.81 -8.16
N ASP A 106 -12.15 -7.77 -7.25
CA ASP A 106 -11.35 -7.84 -6.02
C ASP A 106 -10.12 -8.76 -6.21
N LEU A 107 -9.17 -8.67 -5.28
CA LEU A 107 -7.93 -9.43 -5.27
C LEU A 107 -7.70 -10.10 -3.91
N PHE A 108 -7.27 -11.36 -3.96
CA PHE A 108 -7.07 -12.21 -2.79
C PHE A 108 -5.77 -13.00 -2.84
N GLY A 109 -5.52 -13.74 -1.77
CA GLY A 109 -4.40 -14.67 -1.66
C GLY A 109 -3.18 -14.06 -0.97
N THR A 110 -2.10 -14.82 -1.00
CA THR A 110 -0.90 -14.55 -0.19
C THR A 110 -0.23 -13.22 -0.57
N ALA A 111 -0.24 -12.86 -1.85
CA ALA A 111 0.38 -11.61 -2.31
C ALA A 111 -0.30 -10.37 -1.71
N VAL A 112 -1.63 -10.38 -1.63
CA VAL A 112 -2.45 -9.31 -1.03
C VAL A 112 -2.26 -9.27 0.48
N GLN A 113 -2.33 -10.43 1.14
CA GLN A 113 -2.14 -10.53 2.58
C GLN A 113 -0.76 -10.02 2.99
N LEU A 114 0.29 -10.34 2.22
CA LEU A 114 1.64 -9.87 2.50
C LEU A 114 1.72 -8.34 2.40
N ALA A 115 1.19 -7.74 1.33
CA ALA A 115 1.18 -6.27 1.19
C ALA A 115 0.50 -5.58 2.38
N ALA A 116 -0.66 -6.10 2.82
CA ALA A 116 -1.36 -5.58 3.99
C ALA A 116 -0.50 -5.69 5.27
N ARG A 117 0.18 -6.83 5.49
CA ARG A 117 1.06 -7.00 6.65
C ARG A 117 2.31 -6.13 6.62
N ILE A 118 2.81 -5.81 5.43
CA ILE A 118 3.92 -4.86 5.27
C ILE A 118 3.44 -3.45 5.62
N CYS A 119 2.24 -3.07 5.18
CA CYS A 119 1.63 -1.78 5.54
C CYS A 119 1.42 -1.68 7.06
N ASP A 120 1.00 -2.76 7.71
CA ASP A 120 0.85 -2.84 9.17
C ASP A 120 2.17 -2.57 9.93
N ARG A 121 3.32 -2.83 9.30
CA ARG A 121 4.66 -2.62 9.88
C ARG A 121 5.26 -1.26 9.58
N ALA A 122 4.70 -0.52 8.64
CA ALA A 122 5.20 0.80 8.27
C ALA A 122 4.79 1.83 9.32
N GLU A 123 5.73 2.71 9.64
CA GLU A 123 5.47 3.88 10.47
C GLU A 123 4.73 4.97 9.68
N PRO A 124 4.04 5.91 10.35
CA PRO A 124 3.40 7.04 9.67
C PRO A 124 4.40 7.89 8.88
N GLY A 125 4.17 8.02 7.57
CA GLY A 125 5.08 8.69 6.64
C GLY A 125 6.08 7.75 5.95
N GLN A 126 6.04 6.46 6.26
CA GLN A 126 6.97 5.46 5.73
C GLN A 126 6.36 4.67 4.57
N VAL A 127 7.22 4.28 3.63
CA VAL A 127 6.90 3.32 2.56
C VAL A 127 7.77 2.09 2.75
N LEU A 128 7.15 0.97 3.09
CA LEU A 128 7.83 -0.32 3.18
C LEU A 128 7.42 -1.23 2.02
N VAL A 129 8.39 -1.99 1.53
CA VAL A 129 8.19 -2.93 0.43
C VAL A 129 8.80 -4.29 0.73
N SER A 130 8.22 -5.33 0.14
CA SER A 130 8.83 -6.65 0.08
C SER A 130 10.14 -6.63 -0.72
N ARG A 131 11.01 -7.61 -0.47
CA ARG A 131 12.20 -7.85 -1.32
C ARG A 131 11.87 -7.93 -2.81
N VAL A 132 10.79 -8.61 -3.18
CA VAL A 132 10.40 -8.79 -4.60
C VAL A 132 10.19 -7.45 -5.30
N VAL A 133 9.53 -6.50 -4.62
CA VAL A 133 9.31 -5.15 -5.17
C VAL A 133 10.64 -4.40 -5.31
N ALA A 134 11.52 -4.47 -4.30
CA ALA A 134 12.83 -3.84 -4.36
C ALA A 134 13.69 -4.40 -5.52
N ASP A 135 13.74 -5.72 -5.67
CA ASP A 135 14.48 -6.40 -6.73
C ASP A 135 13.93 -6.05 -8.13
N LEU A 136 12.61 -5.95 -8.29
CA LEU A 136 11.98 -5.52 -9.55
C LEU A 136 12.25 -4.06 -9.91
N CYS A 137 12.60 -3.23 -8.93
CA CYS A 137 12.97 -1.83 -9.11
C CYS A 137 14.49 -1.62 -9.24
N ALA A 138 15.29 -2.69 -9.21
CA ALA A 138 16.74 -2.60 -9.29
C ALA A 138 17.20 -1.89 -10.58
N GLY A 139 18.18 -0.98 -10.45
CA GLY A 139 18.70 -0.18 -11.56
C GLY A 139 17.81 0.98 -12.01
N LYS A 140 16.70 1.26 -11.29
CA LYS A 140 15.90 2.48 -11.48
C LYS A 140 16.40 3.59 -10.55
N ARG A 141 15.88 4.81 -10.74
CA ARG A 141 16.16 5.97 -9.87
C ARG A 141 15.36 5.91 -8.56
N LEU A 142 15.30 4.73 -7.94
CA LEU A 142 14.62 4.48 -6.67
C LEU A 142 15.66 3.88 -5.71
N GLN A 143 15.66 4.35 -4.48
CA GLN A 143 16.60 3.89 -3.46
C GLN A 143 15.86 3.00 -2.46
N PHE A 144 16.46 1.87 -2.13
CA PHE A 144 15.92 0.93 -1.16
C PHE A 144 17.01 0.60 -0.14
N SER A 145 16.67 0.72 1.14
CA SER A 145 17.51 0.26 2.23
C SER A 145 16.83 -0.88 2.96
N HIS A 146 17.60 -1.92 3.30
CA HIS A 146 17.10 -2.96 4.18
C HIS A 146 16.65 -2.33 5.51
N HIS A 147 15.39 -2.57 5.88
CA HIS A 147 14.78 -2.02 7.08
C HIS A 147 14.80 -3.06 8.21
N SER A 148 14.24 -4.25 7.98
CA SER A 148 14.20 -5.32 8.99
C SER A 148 13.78 -6.67 8.40
N ASP A 149 14.14 -7.75 9.10
CA ASP A 149 13.51 -9.07 8.91
C ASP A 149 12.35 -9.20 9.91
N ALA A 150 11.12 -9.18 9.41
CA ALA A 150 9.92 -9.12 10.24
C ALA A 150 9.15 -10.44 10.21
N THR A 151 8.86 -11.01 11.39
CA THR A 151 7.80 -12.02 11.51
C THR A 151 6.45 -11.34 11.33
N LEU A 152 5.68 -11.79 10.35
CA LEU A 152 4.37 -11.23 9.98
C LEU A 152 3.27 -12.25 10.30
N LYS A 153 2.14 -11.77 10.82
CA LYS A 153 0.99 -12.64 11.12
C LYS A 153 0.56 -13.41 9.88
N GLY A 154 0.56 -14.74 9.97
CA GLY A 154 0.18 -15.64 8.88
C GLY A 154 1.33 -16.09 7.97
N PHE A 155 2.58 -15.66 8.25
CA PHE A 155 3.77 -16.06 7.51
C PHE A 155 4.73 -16.78 8.47
N ALA A 156 5.15 -17.99 8.11
CA ALA A 156 6.01 -18.83 8.95
C ALA A 156 7.45 -18.31 9.02
N GLU A 157 7.99 -17.88 7.88
CA GLU A 157 9.34 -17.35 7.77
C GLU A 157 9.36 -15.83 7.94
N PRO A 158 10.42 -15.27 8.55
CA PRO A 158 10.66 -13.83 8.53
C PRO A 158 10.69 -13.28 7.10
N VAL A 159 10.09 -12.12 6.91
CA VAL A 159 10.07 -11.41 5.63
C VAL A 159 11.00 -10.21 5.72
N ALA A 160 11.99 -10.15 4.83
CA ALA A 160 12.85 -8.99 4.66
C ALA A 160 12.04 -7.81 4.09
N LEU A 161 12.02 -6.70 4.83
CA LEU A 161 11.37 -5.45 4.48
C LEU A 161 12.42 -4.42 4.08
N TYR A 162 12.09 -3.63 3.07
CA TYR A 162 12.92 -2.57 2.55
C TYR A 162 12.16 -1.25 2.63
N GLU A 163 12.83 -0.22 3.12
CA GLU A 163 12.29 1.14 3.10
C GLU A 163 12.69 1.82 1.80
N VAL A 164 11.73 2.54 1.22
CA VAL A 164 11.97 3.35 0.02
C VAL A 164 12.47 4.73 0.46
N GLY A 165 13.66 5.09 0.01
CA GLY A 165 14.21 6.43 0.22
C GLY A 165 13.55 7.45 -0.71
N SER A 166 13.22 8.63 -0.17
CA SER A 166 12.79 9.81 -0.92
C SER A 166 13.94 10.53 -1.63
#